data_AF-A0A4Y2K734-F1
#
_entry.id   AF-A0A4Y2K734-F1
#
_cell.length_a   1.000
_cell.length_b   1.000
_cell.length_c   1.000
_cell.angle_alpha   90.00
_cell.angle_beta   90.00
_cell.angle_gamma   90.00
#
_symmetry.space_group_name_H-M   'P 1'
#
loop_
_entity.id
_entity.type
_entity.pdbx_description
1 polymer ?
#
loop_
_entity_poly.entity_id
_entity_poly.type
_entity_poly.pdbx_seq_one_letter_code
_entity_poly.pdbx_strand_id
1 'polypeptide(L)'
;MPSGRPPKPFQEACARTKKRRTQKLRTEMPTEQLTFAAQMNLKAEKHGSKIVKDVTSNTGRATKYRKTFHTLQNKTEKLTPAESPSIFVKAGLTRNQYENVQSGAKSIYPCYSIIQKAQKEFYPSKNSYQVTQTSVEINLQAVARLHSYTTC
;
A
#
# COMPACT_ATOMS: atom_id res chain seq x y z
N MET A 1 -10.93 -43.62 31.68
CA MET A 1 -11.23 -43.03 30.36
C MET A 1 -11.19 -41.51 30.49
N PRO A 2 -10.56 -40.75 29.58
CA PRO A 2 -10.59 -39.30 29.68
C PRO A 2 -12.01 -38.83 29.41
N SER A 3 -12.74 -38.49 30.48
CA SER A 3 -14.11 -38.00 30.44
C SER A 3 -14.10 -36.49 30.18
N GLY A 4 -14.33 -36.09 28.93
CA GLY A 4 -14.44 -34.67 28.59
C GLY A 4 -14.57 -34.40 27.09
N ARG A 5 -14.95 -33.16 26.77
CA ARG A 5 -15.03 -32.67 25.39
C ARG A 5 -13.66 -32.82 24.69
N PRO A 6 -13.61 -33.37 23.47
CA PRO A 6 -12.36 -33.51 22.72
C PRO A 6 -11.64 -32.15 22.57
N PRO A 7 -10.33 -32.09 22.82
CA PRO A 7 -9.58 -30.86 22.67
C PRO A 7 -9.51 -30.48 21.18
N LYS A 8 -9.88 -29.24 20.85
CA LYS A 8 -9.63 -28.67 19.53
C LYS A 8 -8.13 -28.70 19.19
N PRO A 9 -7.76 -28.85 17.89
CA PRO A 9 -6.37 -28.76 17.46
C PRO A 9 -5.77 -27.39 17.84
N PHE A 10 -4.45 -27.34 18.00
CA PHE A 10 -3.78 -26.15 18.53
C PHE A 10 -4.08 -24.92 17.67
N GLN A 11 -4.09 -25.05 16.34
CA GLN A 11 -4.31 -23.93 15.41
C GLN A 11 -5.69 -23.27 15.57
N GLU A 12 -6.74 -24.08 15.77
CA GLU A 12 -8.13 -23.62 15.88
C GLU A 12 -8.53 -23.18 17.30
N ALA A 13 -7.67 -23.40 18.29
CA ALA A 13 -7.94 -22.99 19.66
C ALA A 13 -7.86 -21.46 19.81
N CYS A 14 -8.69 -20.89 20.69
CA CYS A 14 -8.63 -19.46 21.01
C CYS A 14 -7.35 -19.10 21.76
N ALA A 15 -6.98 -17.82 21.75
CA ALA A 15 -5.74 -17.32 22.35
C ALA A 15 -5.59 -17.68 23.84
N ARG A 16 -6.68 -17.65 24.62
CA ARG A 16 -6.68 -18.03 26.05
C ARG A 16 -6.27 -19.48 26.24
N THR A 17 -6.82 -20.40 25.45
CA THR A 17 -6.48 -21.82 25.51
C THR A 17 -5.06 -22.09 25.04
N LYS A 18 -4.59 -21.44 23.96
CA LYS A 18 -3.20 -21.53 23.47
C LYS A 18 -2.21 -21.12 24.57
N LYS A 19 -2.43 -19.98 25.23
CA LYS A 19 -1.59 -19.48 26.35
C LYS A 19 -1.51 -20.45 27.53
N ARG A 20 -2.64 -21.09 27.87
CA ARG A 20 -2.70 -22.11 28.94
C ARG A 20 -1.93 -23.36 28.54
N ARG A 21 -2.12 -23.87 27.32
CA ARG A 21 -1.43 -25.07 26.83
C ARG A 21 0.09 -24.89 26.75
N THR A 22 0.57 -23.69 26.40
CA THR A 22 2.01 -23.39 26.34
C THR A 22 2.60 -22.90 27.66
N GLN A 23 1.83 -22.86 28.76
CA GLN A 23 2.31 -22.35 30.04
C GLN A 23 3.50 -23.17 30.56
N LYS A 24 3.37 -24.50 30.58
CA LYS A 24 4.42 -25.42 31.04
C LYS A 24 5.74 -25.19 30.29
N LEU A 25 5.67 -25.09 28.96
CA LEU A 25 6.83 -24.83 28.11
C LEU A 25 7.51 -23.48 28.42
N ARG A 26 6.73 -22.44 28.71
CA ARG A 26 7.25 -21.09 29.02
C ARG A 26 7.83 -20.98 30.43
N THR A 27 7.42 -21.85 31.36
CA THR A 27 7.92 -21.84 32.74
C THR A 27 9.15 -22.73 32.92
N GLU A 28 9.25 -23.83 32.17
CA GLU A 28 10.31 -24.82 32.36
C GLU A 28 11.54 -24.55 31.49
N MET A 29 11.37 -23.95 30.31
CA MET A 29 12.45 -23.78 29.35
C MET A 29 12.90 -22.31 29.24
N PRO A 30 14.21 -22.03 29.20
CA PRO A 30 14.73 -20.69 28.94
C PRO A 30 14.27 -20.14 27.59
N THR A 31 14.02 -18.83 27.54
CA THR A 31 13.60 -18.12 26.33
C THR A 31 14.56 -18.33 25.14
N GLU A 32 15.86 -18.43 25.40
CA GLU A 32 16.90 -18.66 24.39
C GLU A 32 16.71 -20.01 23.68
N GLN A 33 16.46 -21.08 24.45
CA GLN A 33 16.22 -22.42 23.91
C GLN A 33 14.92 -22.46 23.10
N LEU A 34 13.86 -21.83 23.61
CA LEU A 34 12.58 -21.72 22.89
C LEU A 34 12.72 -20.95 21.57
N THR A 35 13.54 -19.89 21.57
CA THR A 35 13.81 -19.08 20.38
C THR A 35 14.61 -19.87 19.35
N PHE A 36 15.65 -20.59 19.78
CA PHE A 36 16.45 -21.44 18.90
C PHE A 36 15.61 -22.58 18.31
N ALA A 37 14.78 -23.24 19.11
CA ALA A 37 13.85 -24.27 18.65
C ALA A 37 12.86 -23.72 17.59
N ALA A 38 12.32 -22.52 17.81
CA ALA A 38 11.49 -21.85 16.83
C ALA A 38 12.24 -21.56 15.51
N GLN A 39 13.48 -21.07 15.58
CA GLN A 39 14.32 -20.85 14.39
C GLN A 39 14.58 -22.14 13.62
N MET A 40 14.84 -23.25 14.31
CA MET A 40 15.08 -24.56 13.67
C MET A 40 13.83 -25.10 12.98
N ASN A 41 12.65 -24.96 13.61
CA ASN A 41 11.39 -25.35 12.98
C ASN A 41 11.05 -24.51 11.75
N LEU A 42 11.44 -23.23 11.75
CA LEU A 42 11.26 -22.32 10.61
C LEU A 42 12.40 -22.39 9.59
N LYS A 43 13.34 -23.33 9.70
CA LYS A 43 14.50 -23.42 8.79
C LYS A 43 14.09 -23.79 7.37
N ALA A 44 13.00 -24.55 7.21
CA ALA A 44 12.39 -24.82 5.91
C ALA A 44 11.80 -23.56 5.25
N GLU A 45 11.39 -22.57 6.06
CA GLU A 45 10.94 -21.26 5.61
C GLU A 45 12.14 -20.30 5.49
N LYS A 46 12.65 -20.11 4.27
CA LYS A 46 13.88 -19.35 3.97
C LYS A 46 13.99 -17.98 4.68
N HIS A 47 12.86 -17.30 4.90
CA HIS A 47 12.81 -15.96 5.50
C HIS A 47 12.38 -15.97 6.98
N GLY A 48 11.55 -16.92 7.42
CA GLY A 48 11.00 -16.97 8.78
C GLY A 48 12.09 -17.13 9.84
N SER A 49 13.01 -18.07 9.64
CA SER A 49 14.14 -18.31 10.55
C SER A 49 15.06 -17.08 10.70
N LYS A 50 15.33 -16.36 9.60
CA LYS A 50 16.14 -15.13 9.60
C LYS A 50 15.46 -13.99 10.36
N ILE A 51 14.18 -13.77 10.13
CA ILE A 51 13.41 -12.71 10.80
C ILE A 51 13.37 -12.94 12.30
N VAL A 52 13.09 -14.17 12.75
CA VAL A 52 13.09 -14.48 14.19
C VAL A 52 14.46 -14.20 14.80
N LYS A 53 15.55 -14.62 14.13
CA LYS A 53 16.91 -14.34 14.57
C LYS A 53 17.22 -12.84 14.64
N ASP A 54 16.81 -12.07 13.64
CA ASP A 54 17.06 -10.62 13.59
C ASP A 54 16.30 -9.86 14.67
N VAL A 55 15.05 -10.27 14.95
CA VAL A 55 14.22 -9.67 15.99
C VAL A 55 14.72 -10.02 17.40
N THR A 56 15.21 -11.25 17.60
CA THR A 56 15.67 -11.70 18.92
C THR A 56 17.08 -11.20 19.26
N SER A 57 17.93 -10.99 18.26
CA SER A 57 19.32 -10.50 18.48
C SER A 57 19.41 -8.98 18.62
N ASN A 58 18.47 -8.21 18.07
CA ASN A 58 18.53 -6.75 18.08
C ASN A 58 17.14 -6.10 18.21
N THR A 59 16.90 -5.46 19.35
CA THR A 59 15.64 -4.74 19.66
C THR A 59 15.40 -3.55 18.71
N GLY A 60 16.46 -2.89 18.23
CA GLY A 60 16.39 -1.83 17.22
C GLY A 60 15.87 -2.33 15.86
N ARG A 61 16.26 -3.55 15.44
CA ARG A 61 15.72 -4.19 14.23
C ARG A 61 14.24 -4.54 14.41
N ALA A 62 13.86 -5.06 15.57
CA ALA A 62 12.47 -5.38 15.89
C ALA A 62 11.54 -4.17 15.75
N THR A 63 11.94 -3.01 16.29
CA THR A 63 11.14 -1.77 16.17
C THR A 63 11.07 -1.28 14.73
N LYS A 64 12.14 -1.42 13.94
CA LYS A 64 12.16 -1.09 12.52
C LYS A 64 11.18 -1.96 11.73
N TYR A 65 11.23 -3.29 11.90
CA TYR A 65 10.28 -4.22 11.26
C TYR A 65 8.83 -3.88 11.60
N ARG A 66 8.54 -3.60 12.88
CA ARG A 66 7.20 -3.20 13.32
C ARG A 66 6.73 -1.92 12.62
N LYS A 67 7.57 -0.89 12.56
CA LYS A 67 7.25 0.37 11.88
C LYS A 67 7.00 0.14 10.39
N THR A 68 7.92 -0.53 9.69
CA THR A 68 7.77 -0.77 8.25
C THR A 68 6.54 -1.61 7.92
N PHE A 69 6.24 -2.63 8.73
CA PHE A 69 5.08 -3.48 8.53
C PHE A 69 3.77 -2.71 8.71
N HIS A 70 3.65 -1.90 9.76
CA HIS A 70 2.49 -1.02 9.93
C HIS A 70 2.39 0.04 8.83
N THR A 71 3.51 0.64 8.40
CA THR A 71 3.49 1.57 7.26
C THR A 71 3.00 0.88 5.99
N LEU A 72 3.40 -0.38 5.74
CA LEU A 72 2.96 -1.13 4.57
C LEU A 72 1.46 -1.46 4.63
N GLN A 73 0.96 -1.90 5.79
CA GLN A 73 -0.48 -2.19 5.97
C GLN A 73 -1.35 -0.93 5.82
N ASN A 74 -0.84 0.20 6.29
CA ASN A 74 -1.56 1.47 6.24
C ASN A 74 -1.19 2.30 5.00
N LYS A 75 -0.48 1.73 4.03
CA LYS A 75 -0.10 2.46 2.82
C LYS A 75 -1.33 2.61 1.95
N THR A 76 -2.02 3.73 2.07
CA THR A 76 -3.01 4.14 1.08
C THR A 76 -2.27 4.45 -0.22
N GLU A 77 -2.64 3.76 -1.29
CA GLU A 77 -2.07 4.06 -2.61
C GLU A 77 -2.58 5.43 -3.07
N LYS A 78 -1.64 6.25 -3.53
CA LYS A 78 -1.98 7.50 -4.18
C LYS A 78 -2.66 7.17 -5.51
N LEU A 79 -3.71 7.90 -5.84
CA LEU A 79 -4.33 7.87 -7.16
C LEU A 79 -3.26 8.10 -8.23
N THR A 80 -3.35 7.32 -9.30
CA THR A 80 -2.38 7.44 -10.38
C THR A 80 -2.51 8.80 -11.08
N PRO A 81 -1.43 9.29 -11.72
CA PRO A 81 -1.49 10.50 -12.53
C PRO A 81 -2.52 10.46 -13.66
N ALA A 82 -2.97 9.27 -14.09
CA ALA A 82 -4.01 9.11 -15.10
C ALA A 82 -5.43 9.15 -14.50
N GLU A 83 -5.65 8.55 -13.34
CA GLU A 83 -6.96 8.53 -12.66
C GLU A 83 -7.32 9.89 -12.06
N SER A 84 -6.35 10.58 -11.48
CA SER A 84 -6.60 11.82 -10.73
C SER A 84 -7.17 12.96 -11.61
N PRO A 85 -6.66 13.24 -12.83
CA PRO A 85 -7.30 14.17 -13.76
C PRO A 85 -8.73 13.76 -14.12
N SER A 86 -9.01 12.46 -14.25
CA SER A 86 -10.35 11.98 -14.60
C SER A 86 -11.36 12.30 -13.49
N ILE A 87 -10.98 12.12 -12.22
CA ILE A 87 -11.82 12.47 -11.06
C ILE A 87 -12.01 13.98 -10.98
N PHE A 88 -10.93 14.74 -11.16
CA PHE A 88 -10.96 16.21 -11.16
C PHE A 88 -11.98 16.75 -12.18
N VAL A 89 -11.95 16.24 -13.42
CA VAL A 89 -12.87 16.66 -14.50
C VAL A 89 -14.28 16.14 -14.26
N LYS A 90 -14.45 14.85 -13.92
CA LYS A 90 -15.78 14.25 -13.71
C LYS A 90 -16.54 14.87 -12.55
N ALA A 91 -15.83 15.25 -11.48
CA ALA A 91 -16.43 15.90 -10.33
C ALA A 91 -16.59 17.42 -10.51
N GLY A 92 -16.14 17.99 -11.65
CA GLY A 92 -16.26 19.42 -11.94
C GLY A 92 -15.55 20.32 -10.92
N LEU A 93 -14.44 19.84 -10.35
CA LEU A 93 -13.77 20.54 -9.26
C LEU A 93 -13.02 21.77 -9.79
N THR A 94 -13.14 22.88 -9.07
CA THR A 94 -12.19 23.98 -9.22
C THR A 94 -10.84 23.61 -8.58
N ARG A 95 -9.78 24.33 -8.95
CA ARG A 95 -8.45 24.14 -8.36
C ARG A 95 -8.49 24.24 -6.83
N ASN A 96 -9.15 25.26 -6.28
CA ASN A 96 -9.22 25.48 -4.84
C ASN A 96 -9.99 24.35 -4.13
N GLN A 97 -11.10 23.88 -4.71
CA GLN A 97 -11.84 22.74 -4.17
C GLN A 97 -11.02 21.46 -4.16
N TYR A 98 -10.27 21.19 -5.24
CA TYR A 98 -9.38 20.05 -5.30
C TYR A 98 -8.25 20.14 -4.27
N GLU A 99 -7.62 21.31 -4.12
CA GLU A 99 -6.58 21.54 -3.11
C GLU A 99 -7.13 21.36 -1.68
N ASN A 100 -8.39 21.76 -1.42
CA ASN A 100 -9.07 21.50 -0.15
C ASN A 100 -9.29 19.99 0.08
N VAL A 101 -9.81 19.26 -0.90
CA VAL A 101 -10.00 17.79 -0.81
C VAL A 101 -8.66 17.08 -0.59
N GLN A 102 -7.63 17.50 -1.33
CA GLN A 102 -6.29 16.96 -1.23
C GLN A 102 -5.66 17.25 0.13
N SER A 103 -5.93 18.42 0.72
CA SER A 103 -5.46 18.76 2.07
C SER A 103 -6.03 17.82 3.14
N GLY A 104 -7.28 17.38 2.99
CA GLY A 104 -7.94 16.41 3.87
C GLY A 104 -7.48 14.96 3.66
N ALA A 105 -6.99 14.63 2.45
CA ALA A 105 -6.62 13.27 2.06
C ALA A 105 -5.30 13.23 1.25
N LYS A 106 -4.21 13.76 1.84
CA LYS A 106 -2.89 13.90 1.18
C LYS A 106 -2.25 12.57 0.75
N SER A 107 -2.61 11.47 1.40
CA SER A 107 -2.12 10.13 1.06
C SER A 107 -2.78 9.54 -0.20
N ILE A 108 -3.94 10.07 -0.61
CA ILE A 108 -4.73 9.55 -1.74
C ILE A 108 -4.57 10.46 -2.96
N TYR A 109 -4.74 11.78 -2.79
CA TYR A 109 -4.79 12.71 -3.90
C TYR A 109 -3.41 13.30 -4.22
N PRO A 110 -2.92 13.22 -5.47
CA PRO A 110 -1.67 13.85 -5.85
C PRO A 110 -1.81 15.38 -5.85
N CYS A 111 -0.68 16.07 -5.73
CA CYS A 111 -0.66 17.53 -5.82
C CYS A 111 -1.16 18.01 -7.19
N TYR A 112 -1.80 19.18 -7.23
CA TYR A 112 -2.34 19.76 -8.45
C TYR A 112 -1.31 19.91 -9.58
N SER A 113 -0.03 20.17 -9.24
CA SER A 113 1.05 20.25 -10.22
C SER A 113 1.27 18.95 -11.03
N ILE A 114 0.98 17.79 -10.44
CA ILE A 114 1.06 16.49 -11.12
C ILE A 114 -0.13 16.34 -12.07
N ILE A 115 -1.34 16.69 -11.62
CA ILE A 115 -2.54 16.69 -12.46
C ILE A 115 -2.35 17.62 -13.65
N GLN A 116 -1.81 18.81 -13.43
CA GLN A 116 -1.59 19.79 -14.48
C GLN A 116 -0.59 19.28 -15.53
N LYS A 117 0.45 18.53 -15.12
CA LYS A 117 1.39 17.89 -16.05
C LYS A 117 0.69 16.80 -16.85
N ALA A 118 -0.04 15.91 -16.19
CA ALA A 118 -0.81 14.86 -16.85
C ALA A 118 -1.85 15.45 -17.82
N GLN A 119 -2.58 16.49 -17.43
CA GLN A 119 -3.52 17.20 -18.30
C GLN A 119 -2.84 17.74 -19.55
N LYS A 120 -1.65 18.32 -19.44
CA LYS A 120 -0.90 18.85 -20.59
C LYS A 120 -0.56 17.78 -21.63
N GLU A 121 -0.36 16.53 -21.22
CA GLU A 121 -0.08 15.42 -22.14
C GLU A 121 -1.28 15.08 -23.03
N PHE A 122 -2.50 15.37 -22.57
CA PHE A 122 -3.73 15.17 -23.35
C PHE A 122 -4.07 16.32 -24.31
N TYR A 123 -3.30 17.40 -24.32
CA TYR A 123 -3.51 18.52 -25.24
C TYR A 123 -2.56 18.47 -26.43
N PRO A 124 -3.03 18.85 -27.63
CA PRO A 124 -2.17 18.90 -28.80
C PRO A 124 -1.11 20.00 -28.64
N SER A 125 0.01 19.85 -29.36
CA SER A 125 1.14 20.79 -29.27
C SER A 125 0.69 22.23 -29.49
N LYS A 126 1.31 23.19 -28.78
CA LYS A 126 0.97 24.62 -28.89
C LYS A 126 1.04 25.16 -30.33
N ASN A 127 1.88 24.57 -31.17
CA ASN A 127 2.04 24.98 -32.58
C ASN A 127 0.96 24.40 -33.50
N SER A 128 0.08 23.55 -32.97
CA SER A 128 -0.95 22.84 -33.76
C SER A 128 -2.34 23.44 -33.64
N TYR A 129 -2.50 24.52 -32.88
CA TYR A 129 -3.76 25.24 -32.78
C TYR A 129 -3.54 26.75 -32.69
N GLN A 130 -4.52 27.52 -33.17
CA GLN A 130 -4.59 28.97 -33.05
C GLN A 130 -5.91 29.35 -32.37
N VAL A 131 -5.81 30.23 -31.38
CA VAL A 131 -6.96 30.77 -30.66
C VAL A 131 -7.07 32.23 -31.04
N THR A 132 -8.14 32.60 -31.72
CA THR A 132 -8.52 34.00 -31.94
C THR A 132 -9.62 34.38 -30.95
N GLN A 133 -10.05 35.66 -30.96
CA GLN A 133 -11.13 36.11 -30.09
C GLN A 133 -12.46 35.39 -30.38
N THR A 134 -12.66 34.93 -31.61
CA THR A 134 -13.95 34.43 -32.10
C THR A 134 -13.91 32.95 -32.50
N SER A 135 -12.73 32.42 -32.82
CA SER A 135 -12.57 31.04 -33.31
C SER A 135 -11.37 30.35 -32.67
N VAL A 136 -11.45 29.02 -32.64
CA VAL A 136 -10.32 28.14 -32.34
C VAL A 136 -10.13 27.22 -33.52
N GLU A 137 -8.95 27.26 -34.13
CA GLU A 137 -8.58 26.42 -35.25
C GLU A 137 -7.53 25.42 -34.78
N ILE A 138 -7.74 24.13 -35.05
CA ILE A 138 -6.85 23.04 -34.65
C ILE A 138 -6.53 22.20 -35.87
N ASN A 139 -5.27 21.84 -36.04
CA ASN A 139 -4.85 20.92 -37.11
C ASN A 139 -5.46 19.53 -36.88
N LEU A 140 -6.28 19.08 -37.84
CA LEU A 140 -6.98 17.80 -37.77
C LEU A 140 -6.02 16.60 -37.57
N GLN A 141 -4.83 16.64 -38.19
CA GLN A 141 -3.84 15.58 -38.06
C GLN A 141 -3.27 15.51 -36.63
N ALA A 142 -3.13 16.65 -35.95
CA ALA A 142 -2.69 16.67 -34.56
C ALA A 142 -3.72 16.02 -33.62
N VAL A 143 -5.01 16.26 -33.87
CA VAL A 143 -6.11 15.62 -33.12
C VAL A 143 -6.12 14.11 -33.33
N ALA A 144 -6.03 13.66 -34.60
CA ALA A 144 -6.04 12.24 -34.93
C ALA A 144 -4.86 11.48 -34.30
N ARG A 145 -3.65 12.07 -34.33
CA ARG A 145 -2.47 11.50 -33.67
C ARG A 145 -2.68 11.36 -32.17
N LEU A 146 -3.21 12.39 -31.51
CA LEU A 146 -3.42 12.38 -30.06
C LEU A 146 -4.42 11.30 -29.64
N HIS A 147 -5.48 11.10 -30.43
CA HIS A 147 -6.43 10.01 -30.19
C HIS A 147 -5.74 8.64 -30.30
N SER A 148 -4.90 8.42 -31.31
CA SER A 148 -4.18 7.14 -31.47
C SER A 148 -3.24 6.81 -30.30
N TYR A 149 -2.64 7.81 -29.64
CA TYR A 149 -1.76 7.58 -28.47
C TYR A 149 -2.52 7.26 -27.18
N THR A 150 -3.82 7.54 -27.11
CA THR A 150 -4.62 7.36 -25.88
C THR A 150 -5.45 6.08 -25.90
N THR A 151 -5.67 5.48 -27.07
CA THR A 151 -6.44 4.23 -27.25
C THR A 151 -5.61 2.96 -27.40
N CYS A 152 -4.28 3.05 -27.45
CA CYS A 152 -3.36 1.91 -27.55
C CYS A 152 -2.83 1.44 -26.19
#